data_AF-A0A358ENA1-F1
#
_entry.id   AF-A0A358ENA1-F1
#
_cell.length_a   1.000
_cell.length_b   1.000
_cell.length_c   1.000
_cell.angle_alpha   90.00
_cell.angle_beta   90.00
_cell.angle_gamma   90.00
#
_symmetry.space_group_name_H-M   'P 1'
#
loop_
_entity.id
_entity.type
_entity.pdbx_description
1 polymer ?
#
loop_
_entity_poly.entity_id
_entity_poly.type
_entity_poly.pdbx_seq_one_letter_code
_entity_poly.pdbx_strand_id
1 'polypeptide(L)'
;PDSPGMICEAIKLSEAKGACVVYAFGSKKVVKDLTNESTLPLRAPVNVQELTLAANHLLKSTDRPAIENTIETSLERKYSDSQLWEIVNQPNAIECECPQHLSHILFSLNNFEAYMKDCENRNSKDAEVHQYLYKVASESRACLEKAMDRLVEHENIHFKND
;
A
#
# COMPACT_ATOMS: atom_id res chain seq x y z
N PRO A 1 -4.15 -22.05 8.73
CA PRO A 1 -3.60 -21.30 7.57
C PRO A 1 -4.15 -21.88 6.28
N ASP A 2 -4.75 -21.05 5.43
CA ASP A 2 -5.22 -21.51 4.12
C ASP A 2 -4.02 -21.97 3.30
N SER A 3 -4.05 -23.23 2.87
CA SER A 3 -2.99 -23.78 2.03
C SER A 3 -3.20 -23.31 0.58
N PRO A 4 -2.15 -23.26 -0.26
CA PRO A 4 -2.30 -22.99 -1.69
C PRO A 4 -3.35 -23.88 -2.37
N GLY A 5 -3.50 -25.12 -1.91
CA GLY A 5 -4.54 -26.04 -2.39
C GLY A 5 -5.96 -25.57 -2.11
N MET A 6 -6.23 -25.03 -0.91
CA MET A 6 -7.55 -24.50 -0.54
C MET A 6 -7.92 -23.26 -1.35
N ILE A 7 -6.94 -22.41 -1.66
CA ILE A 7 -7.16 -21.21 -2.48
C ILE A 7 -7.52 -21.61 -3.91
N CYS A 8 -6.80 -22.57 -4.50
CA CYS A 8 -7.12 -23.11 -5.81
C CYS A 8 -8.51 -23.75 -5.87
N GLU A 9 -8.92 -24.45 -4.81
CA GLU A 9 -10.24 -25.05 -4.70
C GLU A 9 -11.34 -23.98 -4.57
N ALA A 10 -11.12 -22.94 -3.78
CA ALA A 10 -12.04 -21.81 -3.64
C ALA A 10 -12.24 -21.05 -4.97
N ILE A 11 -11.18 -20.85 -5.76
CA ILE A 11 -11.27 -20.23 -7.09
C ILE A 11 -12.16 -21.07 -8.02
N LYS A 12 -11.96 -22.40 -8.02
CA LYS A 12 -12.76 -23.32 -8.84
C LYS A 12 -14.24 -23.32 -8.45
N LEU A 13 -14.53 -23.31 -7.15
CA LEU A 13 -15.91 -23.35 -6.64
C LEU A 13 -16.66 -22.03 -6.82
N SER A 14 -15.94 -20.90 -6.88
CA SER A 14 -16.53 -19.57 -7.02
C SER A 14 -16.65 -19.08 -8.46
N GLU A 15 -16.10 -19.81 -9.43
CA GLU A 15 -15.97 -19.38 -10.83
C GLU A 15 -15.20 -18.05 -11.00
N ALA A 16 -14.43 -17.64 -9.99
CA ALA A 16 -13.60 -16.45 -10.04
C ALA A 16 -12.47 -16.63 -11.07
N LYS A 17 -12.10 -15.55 -11.76
CA LYS A 17 -10.97 -15.56 -12.72
C LYS A 17 -9.60 -15.66 -12.03
N GLY A 18 -9.54 -15.33 -10.74
CA GLY A 18 -8.35 -15.45 -9.91
C GLY A 18 -8.61 -14.93 -8.50
N ALA A 19 -7.58 -14.94 -7.66
CA ALA A 19 -7.66 -14.46 -6.28
C ALA A 19 -6.50 -13.54 -5.90
N CYS A 20 -6.84 -12.39 -5.32
CA CYS A 20 -5.89 -11.57 -4.55
C CYS A 20 -5.76 -12.19 -3.15
N VAL A 21 -4.57 -12.67 -2.79
CA VAL A 21 -4.33 -13.37 -1.51
C VAL A 21 -3.65 -12.40 -0.53
N VAL A 22 -4.42 -11.80 0.36
CA VAL A 22 -3.89 -10.84 1.35
C VAL A 22 -3.29 -11.59 2.54
N TYR A 23 -2.02 -11.33 2.88
CA TYR A 23 -1.31 -12.05 3.95
C TYR A 23 -0.46 -11.13 4.85
N ALA A 24 -0.55 -11.30 6.17
CA ALA A 24 0.29 -10.58 7.14
C ALA A 24 1.65 -11.24 7.35
N PHE A 25 1.78 -12.57 7.23
CA PHE A 25 3.03 -13.33 7.37
C PHE A 25 2.99 -14.57 6.50
N GLY A 26 4.10 -14.90 5.83
CA GLY A 26 4.19 -16.06 4.94
C GLY A 26 5.65 -16.31 4.56
N SER A 27 6.06 -17.58 4.44
CA SER A 27 7.42 -17.88 4.01
C SER A 27 7.61 -17.52 2.53
N LYS A 28 8.82 -17.11 2.16
CA LYS A 28 9.16 -16.77 0.75
C LYS A 28 8.77 -17.89 -0.22
N LYS A 29 8.88 -19.15 0.22
CA LYS A 29 8.44 -20.33 -0.54
C LYS A 29 6.93 -20.31 -0.79
N VAL A 30 6.11 -20.12 0.25
CA VAL A 30 4.65 -20.09 0.12
C VAL A 30 4.17 -18.91 -0.71
N VAL A 31 4.76 -17.73 -0.52
CA VAL A 31 4.43 -16.54 -1.35
C VAL A 31 4.75 -16.81 -2.81
N LYS A 32 5.93 -17.39 -3.10
CA LYS A 32 6.31 -17.75 -4.47
C LYS A 32 5.38 -18.79 -5.09
N ASP A 33 4.99 -19.82 -4.34
CA ASP A 33 4.06 -20.86 -4.81
C ASP A 33 2.66 -20.28 -5.09
N LEU A 34 2.29 -19.20 -4.41
CA LEU A 34 1.04 -18.46 -4.61
C LEU A 34 1.11 -17.42 -5.74
N THR A 35 2.27 -17.09 -6.29
CA THR A 35 2.37 -16.15 -7.42
C THR A 35 2.25 -16.91 -8.74
N ASN A 36 1.08 -16.89 -9.36
CA ASN A 36 0.84 -17.51 -10.66
C ASN A 36 -0.25 -16.76 -11.45
N GLU A 37 -0.63 -17.27 -12.63
CA GLU A 37 -1.63 -16.63 -13.51
C GLU A 37 -3.01 -16.42 -12.87
N SER A 38 -3.35 -17.20 -11.84
CA SER A 38 -4.66 -17.20 -11.19
C SER A 38 -4.64 -16.67 -9.76
N THR A 39 -3.46 -16.43 -9.18
CA THR A 39 -3.33 -15.95 -7.80
C THR A 39 -2.23 -14.91 -7.68
N LEU A 40 -2.55 -13.82 -6.98
CA LEU A 40 -1.62 -12.72 -6.72
C LEU A 40 -1.56 -12.45 -5.21
N PRO A 41 -0.46 -12.80 -4.53
CA PRO A 41 -0.33 -12.55 -3.10
C PRO A 41 0.01 -11.07 -2.84
N LEU A 42 -0.73 -10.45 -1.92
CA LEU A 42 -0.56 -9.07 -1.48
C LEU A 42 -0.21 -9.04 0.00
N ARG A 43 0.90 -8.39 0.37
CA ARG A 43 1.32 -8.32 1.76
C ARG A 43 0.49 -7.28 2.49
N ALA A 44 -0.09 -7.66 3.62
CA ALA A 44 -0.85 -6.76 4.47
C ALA A 44 0.09 -5.76 5.18
N PRO A 45 -0.38 -4.52 5.44
CA PRO A 45 -1.71 -4.00 5.09
C PRO A 45 -1.83 -3.70 3.58
N VAL A 46 -3.01 -3.95 3.00
CA VAL A 46 -3.31 -3.70 1.59
C VAL A 46 -4.40 -2.65 1.51
N ASN A 47 -4.20 -1.62 0.70
CA ASN A 47 -5.21 -0.59 0.47
C ASN A 47 -6.09 -0.88 -0.76
N VAL A 48 -7.16 -0.09 -0.94
CA VAL A 48 -8.14 -0.31 -2.02
C VAL A 48 -7.51 -0.14 -3.41
N GLN A 49 -6.54 0.77 -3.57
CA GLN A 49 -5.87 1.01 -4.85
C GLN A 49 -4.97 -0.17 -5.22
N GLU A 50 -4.19 -0.68 -4.28
CA GLU A 50 -3.38 -1.89 -4.46
C GLU A 50 -4.23 -3.10 -4.80
N LEU A 51 -5.36 -3.27 -4.12
CA LEU A 51 -6.30 -4.35 -4.40
C LEU A 51 -6.93 -4.21 -5.80
N THR A 52 -7.25 -2.98 -6.21
CA THR A 52 -7.83 -2.67 -7.53
C THR A 52 -6.82 -2.95 -8.64
N LEU A 53 -5.57 -2.51 -8.49
CA LEU A 53 -4.50 -2.78 -9.44
C LEU A 53 -4.21 -4.28 -9.55
N ALA A 54 -4.16 -4.97 -8.42
CA ALA A 54 -3.99 -6.42 -8.35
C ALA A 54 -5.13 -7.17 -9.05
N ALA A 55 -6.37 -6.75 -8.83
CA ALA A 55 -7.54 -7.31 -9.49
C ALA A 55 -7.51 -7.05 -11.01
N ASN A 56 -7.19 -5.83 -11.44
CA ASN A 56 -7.10 -5.50 -12.86
C ASN A 56 -6.00 -6.30 -13.58
N HIS A 57 -4.87 -6.52 -12.90
CA HIS A 57 -3.81 -7.40 -13.40
C HIS A 57 -4.30 -8.84 -13.61
N LEU A 58 -4.96 -9.44 -12.61
CA LEU A 58 -5.53 -10.79 -12.72
C LEU A 58 -6.61 -10.89 -13.81
N LEU A 59 -7.38 -9.81 -14.01
CA LEU A 59 -8.40 -9.73 -15.04
C LEU A 59 -7.84 -9.43 -16.45
N LYS A 60 -6.53 -9.15 -16.56
CA LYS A 60 -5.89 -8.64 -17.80
C LYS A 60 -6.62 -7.40 -18.34
N SER A 61 -7.16 -6.59 -17.43
CA SER A 61 -7.88 -5.36 -17.75
C SER A 61 -6.91 -4.19 -17.92
N THR A 62 -7.12 -3.37 -18.93
CA THR A 62 -6.34 -2.13 -19.17
C THR A 62 -6.91 -0.92 -18.46
N ASP A 63 -8.00 -1.07 -17.69
CA ASP A 63 -8.56 0.04 -16.90
C ASP A 63 -7.60 0.41 -15.77
N ARG A 64 -7.10 1.64 -15.82
CA ARG A 64 -6.34 2.27 -14.73
C ARG A 64 -7.30 3.22 -14.00
N PRO A 65 -7.51 3.09 -12.68
CA PRO A 65 -8.37 4.01 -11.95
C PRO A 65 -7.80 5.43 -12.04
N ALA A 66 -8.66 6.41 -12.30
CA ALA A 66 -8.31 7.83 -12.30
C ALA A 66 -8.13 8.29 -10.85
N ILE A 67 -6.98 8.90 -10.55
CA ILE A 67 -6.67 9.49 -9.25
C ILE A 67 -6.99 10.98 -9.37
N GLU A 68 -8.00 11.46 -8.65
CA GLU A 68 -8.25 12.90 -8.50
C GLU A 68 -7.27 13.49 -7.49
N ASN A 69 -6.31 14.26 -7.99
CA ASN A 69 -5.39 15.03 -7.18
C ASN A 69 -6.04 16.35 -6.77
N THR A 70 -6.43 16.48 -5.51
CA THR A 70 -6.83 17.78 -4.93
C THR A 70 -5.83 18.18 -3.86
N ILE A 71 -4.99 19.16 -4.21
CA ILE A 71 -4.03 19.83 -3.32
C ILE A 71 -4.80 20.92 -2.56
N GLU A 72 -4.73 20.92 -1.23
CA GLU A 72 -4.25 22.08 -0.46
C GLU A 72 -4.14 21.83 1.07
N THR A 73 -3.01 22.33 1.60
CA THR A 73 -2.54 22.44 2.99
C THR A 73 -2.37 21.15 3.82
N SER A 74 -1.22 20.52 3.62
CA SER A 74 -0.50 19.71 4.61
C SER A 74 0.99 19.95 4.43
N LEU A 75 1.83 19.51 5.38
CA LEU A 75 3.27 19.34 5.10
C LEU A 75 3.40 18.57 3.79
N GLU A 76 4.19 19.10 2.85
CA GLU A 76 4.38 18.51 1.54
C GLU A 76 4.87 17.06 1.71
N ARG A 77 4.25 16.12 0.97
CA ARG A 77 4.68 14.72 1.02
C ARG A 77 6.07 14.63 0.42
N LYS A 78 7.00 14.04 1.17
CA LYS A 78 8.38 13.90 0.68
C LYS A 78 8.53 12.72 -0.28
N TYR A 79 7.77 11.66 -0.06
CA TYR A 79 7.76 10.47 -0.90
C TYR A 79 6.42 10.37 -1.63
N SER A 80 6.47 10.28 -2.96
CA SER A 80 5.30 9.98 -3.78
C SER A 80 4.87 8.53 -3.62
N ASP A 81 3.62 8.23 -3.96
CA ASP A 81 3.12 6.85 -3.96
C ASP A 81 3.92 5.98 -4.96
N SER A 82 4.43 6.55 -6.06
CA SER A 82 5.32 5.84 -7.01
C SER A 82 6.67 5.47 -6.39
N GLN A 83 7.29 6.39 -5.63
CA GLN A 83 8.56 6.13 -4.94
C GLN A 83 8.41 5.09 -3.83
N LEU A 84 7.34 5.17 -3.03
CA LEU A 84 7.05 4.17 -2.01
C LEU A 84 6.81 2.79 -2.64
N TRP A 85 6.12 2.74 -3.78
CA TRP A 85 5.87 1.51 -4.52
C TRP A 85 7.14 0.91 -5.11
N GLU A 86 8.07 1.73 -5.59
CA GLU A 86 9.38 1.27 -6.06
C GLU A 86 10.16 0.57 -4.93
N ILE A 87 10.18 1.14 -3.72
CA ILE A 87 10.83 0.52 -2.55
C ILE A 87 10.20 -0.85 -2.22
N VAL A 88 8.86 -0.93 -2.23
CA VAL A 88 8.14 -2.19 -1.95
C VAL A 88 8.46 -3.27 -2.99
N ASN A 89 8.65 -2.89 -4.25
CA ASN A 89 8.86 -3.82 -5.37
C ASN A 89 10.33 -4.06 -5.74
N GLN A 90 11.29 -3.63 -4.90
CA GLN A 90 12.72 -3.94 -5.04
C GLN A 90 13.26 -4.94 -3.99
N PRO A 91 12.68 -6.15 -3.82
CA PRO A 91 13.08 -7.07 -2.75
C PRO A 91 14.44 -7.74 -2.92
N ASN A 92 15.08 -7.63 -4.10
CA ASN A 92 16.38 -8.25 -4.38
C ASN A 92 17.56 -7.28 -4.31
N ALA A 93 17.32 -5.98 -4.13
CA ALA A 93 18.35 -4.94 -4.10
C ALA A 93 18.62 -4.38 -2.69
N ILE A 94 17.74 -4.69 -1.73
CA ILE A 94 17.75 -4.11 -0.38
C ILE A 94 18.02 -5.25 0.61
N GLU A 95 19.02 -5.08 1.48
CA GLU A 95 19.41 -6.12 2.45
C GLU A 95 18.50 -6.11 3.69
N CYS A 96 18.07 -4.92 4.17
CA CYS A 96 17.04 -4.85 5.21
C CYS A 96 15.61 -4.84 4.64
N GLU A 97 14.68 -5.55 5.29
CA GLU A 97 13.24 -5.39 5.01
C GLU A 97 12.66 -4.06 5.56
N CYS A 98 13.45 -3.28 6.31
CA CYS A 98 13.07 -2.03 6.97
C CYS A 98 12.39 -1.03 6.02
N PRO A 99 12.93 -0.74 4.81
CA PRO A 99 12.34 0.26 3.91
C PRO A 99 10.96 -0.16 3.44
N GLN A 100 10.76 -1.45 3.14
CA GLN A 100 9.46 -1.97 2.73
C GLN A 100 8.41 -1.81 3.84
N HIS A 101 8.75 -2.16 5.08
CA HIS A 101 7.84 -2.00 6.21
C HIS A 101 7.47 -0.53 6.44
N LEU A 102 8.45 0.37 6.35
CA LEU A 102 8.22 1.80 6.54
C LEU A 102 7.37 2.39 5.40
N SER A 103 7.56 1.93 4.16
CA SER A 103 6.70 2.32 3.02
C SER A 103 5.24 1.95 3.25
N HIS A 104 4.93 0.76 3.78
CA HIS A 104 3.54 0.39 4.09
C HIS A 104 2.90 1.28 5.17
N ILE A 105 3.67 1.71 6.17
CA ILE A 105 3.18 2.63 7.20
C ILE A 105 2.91 4.01 6.57
N LEU A 106 3.81 4.50 5.72
CA LEU A 106 3.62 5.76 5.00
C LEU A 106 2.41 5.72 4.06
N PHE A 107 2.19 4.62 3.34
CA PHE A 107 0.97 4.40 2.56
C PHE A 107 -0.29 4.46 3.42
N SER A 108 -0.27 3.82 4.59
CA SER A 108 -1.40 3.82 5.51
C SER A 108 -1.73 5.23 6.00
N LEU A 109 -0.70 6.03 6.30
CA LEU A 109 -0.87 7.43 6.71
C LEU A 109 -1.38 8.31 5.55
N ASN A 110 -0.83 8.16 4.34
CA ASN A 110 -1.28 8.87 3.14
C ASN A 110 -2.78 8.63 2.89
N ASN A 111 -3.22 7.38 3.02
CA ASN A 111 -4.61 6.99 2.84
C ASN A 111 -5.50 7.52 3.96
N PHE A 112 -5.04 7.47 5.20
CA PHE A 112 -5.79 8.01 6.34
C PHE A 112 -5.96 9.53 6.23
N GLU A 113 -4.91 10.25 5.81
CA GLU A 113 -4.99 11.69 5.51
C GLU A 113 -5.98 12.00 4.38
N ALA A 114 -5.97 11.21 3.29
CA ALA A 114 -6.92 11.38 2.19
C ALA A 114 -8.36 11.12 2.64
N TYR A 115 -8.61 10.02 3.34
CA TYR A 115 -9.92 9.69 3.89
C TYR A 115 -10.48 10.80 4.79
N MET A 116 -9.63 11.41 5.63
CA MET A 116 -10.06 12.49 6.52
C MET A 116 -10.45 13.78 5.77
N LYS A 117 -9.95 14.00 4.56
CA LYS A 117 -10.38 15.13 3.72
C LYS A 117 -11.80 14.95 3.18
N ASP A 118 -12.17 13.71 2.89
CA ASP A 118 -13.49 13.35 2.34
C ASP A 118 -14.51 13.00 3.44
N CYS A 119 -14.12 13.11 4.72
CA CYS A 119 -14.96 12.72 5.84
C CYS A 119 -16.05 13.75 6.13
N GLU A 120 -17.30 13.31 6.19
CA GLU A 120 -18.44 14.17 6.49
C GLU A 120 -18.48 14.52 7.98
N ASN A 121 -18.40 15.81 8.30
CA ASN A 121 -18.48 16.30 9.68
C ASN A 121 -19.95 16.44 10.12
N ARG A 122 -20.36 15.68 11.13
CA ARG A 122 -21.75 15.67 11.62
C ARG A 122 -22.10 16.91 12.45
N ASN A 123 -21.11 17.53 13.09
CA ASN A 123 -21.23 18.76 13.89
C ASN A 123 -19.85 19.39 14.13
N SER A 124 -19.80 20.54 14.81
CA SER A 124 -18.54 21.28 15.06
C SER A 124 -17.53 20.53 15.95
N LYS A 125 -17.99 19.73 16.92
CA LYS A 125 -17.09 18.94 17.77
C LYS A 125 -16.46 17.79 17.00
N ASP A 126 -17.23 17.18 16.09
CA ASP A 126 -16.77 16.15 15.16
C ASP A 126 -15.67 16.70 14.23
N ALA A 127 -15.88 17.89 13.68
CA ALA A 127 -14.91 18.58 12.84
C ALA A 127 -13.59 18.90 13.59
N GLU A 128 -13.67 19.32 14.85
CA GLU A 128 -12.48 19.60 15.67
C GLU A 128 -11.63 18.34 15.90
N VAL A 129 -12.27 17.21 16.19
CA VAL A 129 -11.58 15.92 16.36
C VAL A 129 -10.94 15.48 15.04
N HIS A 130 -11.64 15.58 13.91
CA HIS A 130 -11.09 15.23 12.60
C HIS A 130 -9.91 16.10 12.22
N GLN A 131 -9.97 17.42 12.47
CA GLN A 131 -8.85 18.31 12.23
C GLN A 131 -7.64 17.97 13.10
N TYR A 132 -7.87 17.61 14.37
CA TYR A 132 -6.81 17.14 15.26
C TYR A 132 -6.16 15.85 14.75
N LEU A 133 -6.96 14.85 14.36
CA LEU A 133 -6.46 13.58 13.82
C LEU A 133 -5.68 13.78 12.52
N TYR A 134 -6.16 14.64 11.62
CA TYR A 134 -5.46 15.01 10.39
C TYR A 134 -4.09 15.63 10.66
N LYS A 135 -4.03 16.55 11.63
CA LYS A 135 -2.77 17.16 12.04
C LYS A 135 -1.79 16.11 12.58
N VAL A 136 -2.23 15.25 13.50
CA VAL A 136 -1.37 14.21 14.12
C VAL A 136 -0.87 13.20 13.08
N ALA A 137 -1.72 12.80 12.14
CA ALA A 137 -1.34 11.90 11.04
C ALA A 137 -0.24 12.53 10.17
N SER A 138 -0.42 13.78 9.77
CA SER A 138 0.53 14.54 8.95
C SER A 138 1.87 14.74 9.63
N GLU A 139 1.87 15.06 10.93
CA GLU A 139 3.09 15.17 11.74
C GLU A 139 3.81 13.82 11.87
N SER A 140 3.06 12.73 12.06
CA SER A 140 3.60 11.37 12.14
C SER A 140 4.22 10.93 10.82
N ARG A 141 3.55 11.21 9.70
CA ARG A 141 4.08 10.95 8.35
C ARG A 141 5.40 11.67 8.14
N ALA A 142 5.45 12.98 8.41
CA ALA A 142 6.69 13.76 8.26
C ALA A 142 7.84 13.25 9.14
N CYS A 143 7.55 12.71 10.33
CA CYS A 143 8.55 12.07 11.18
C CYS A 143 9.09 10.77 10.56
N LEU A 144 8.19 9.94 10.03
CA LEU A 144 8.56 8.67 9.38
C LEU A 144 9.26 8.87 8.04
N GLU A 145 8.92 9.91 7.27
CA GLU A 145 9.64 10.28 6.05
C GLU A 145 11.11 10.61 6.34
N LYS A 146 11.40 11.27 7.48
CA LYS A 146 12.79 11.51 7.93
C LYS A 146 13.52 10.21 8.30
N ALA A 147 12.80 9.21 8.83
CA ALA A 147 13.38 7.89 9.07
C ALA A 147 13.63 7.16 7.73
N MET A 148 12.72 7.31 6.76
CA MET A 148 12.88 6.77 5.41
C MET A 148 14.10 7.33 4.70
N ASP A 149 14.40 8.62 4.87
CA ASP A 149 15.63 9.23 4.32
C ASP A 149 16.89 8.47 4.72
N ARG A 150 16.99 8.12 6.01
CA ARG A 150 18.14 7.37 6.53
C ARG A 150 18.22 5.96 5.95
N LEU A 151 17.07 5.34 5.71
CA LEU A 151 17.00 4.01 5.12
C LEU A 151 17.37 4.03 3.63
N VAL A 152 16.86 5.01 2.88
CA VAL A 152 17.19 5.22 1.46
C VAL A 152 18.68 5.47 1.29
N GLU A 153 19.28 6.31 2.13
CA GLU A 153 20.73 6.56 2.13
C GLU A 153 21.52 5.29 2.50
N HIS A 154 21.11 4.58 3.55
CA HIS A 154 21.82 3.39 4.01
C HIS A 154 21.82 2.24 2.99
N GLU A 155 20.67 2.01 2.35
CA GLU A 155 20.47 0.92 1.38
C GLU A 155 20.82 1.34 -0.05
N ASN A 156 21.29 2.57 -0.27
CA ASN A 156 21.62 3.15 -1.58
C ASN A 156 20.46 3.03 -2.60
N ILE A 157 19.23 3.32 -2.16
CA ILE A 157 18.04 3.23 -3.01
C ILE A 157 18.02 4.41 -3.97
N HIS A 158 17.87 4.13 -5.27
CA HIS A 158 17.71 5.13 -6.31
C HIS A 158 16.33 4.98 -6.94
N PHE A 159 15.59 6.09 -6.98
CA PHE A 159 14.30 6.16 -7.65
C PHE A 159 14.49 6.40 -9.14
N LYS A 160 13.65 5.76 -9.96
CA LYS A 160 13.52 6.16 -11.37
C LYS A 160 12.75 7.48 -11.39
N ASN A 161 13.37 8.55 -11.86
CA ASN A 161 12.72 9.86 -11.99
C ASN A 161 11.36 9.71 -12.70
N ASP A 162 10.34 10.43 -12.19
CA ASP A 162 9.05 10.65 -12.86
C ASP A 162 9.23 11.45 -14.16
#